data_AF-A0A816C7C4-F1
#
_entry.id   AF-A0A816C7C4-F1
#
_cell.length_a   1.000
_cell.length_b   1.000
_cell.length_c   1.000
_cell.angle_alpha   90.00
_cell.angle_beta   90.00
_cell.angle_gamma   90.00
#
_symmetry.space_group_name_H-M   'P 1'
#
loop_
_entity.id
_entity.type
_entity.pdbx_description
1 polymer ?
#
loop_
_entity_poly.entity_id
_entity_poly.type
_entity_poly.pdbx_seq_one_letter_code
_entity_poly.pdbx_strand_id
1 'polypeptide(L)'
;TETLPEFDEKWDNICRIRANVSLSSSYVPRCSALFISPFFIIETICVSYFTIEFLLRFISTPSYYRFITSLLNWTDLAAIVPYYVFLCVQLTDRKIDLNASTFIILRLLRLFRFLRVFKIYLIFHRLKSLRVLSATLKESFMDFTIMIVALTLVAFLFGAATYFAEKDTDRESFDSIFSATYWAILTITSVG
;
A
#
# COMPACT_ATOMS: atom_id res chain seq x y z
N THR A 1 23.47 -19.45 -7.88
CA THR A 1 22.39 -20.46 -7.97
C THR A 1 21.62 -20.41 -6.68
N GLU A 2 20.79 -19.37 -6.55
CA GLU A 2 19.91 -19.18 -5.40
C GLU A 2 18.66 -20.04 -5.57
N THR A 3 18.37 -20.83 -4.56
CA THR A 3 17.21 -21.71 -4.46
C THR A 3 15.96 -20.86 -4.20
N LEU A 4 15.10 -20.74 -5.20
CA LEU A 4 13.72 -20.27 -5.06
C LEU A 4 13.01 -21.13 -4.00
N PRO A 5 12.26 -20.53 -3.06
CA PRO A 5 11.47 -21.30 -2.11
C PRO A 5 10.32 -22.00 -2.85
N GLU A 6 10.17 -23.31 -2.61
CA GLU A 6 9.05 -24.15 -3.06
C GLU A 6 7.73 -23.55 -2.60
N PHE A 7 7.14 -22.72 -3.46
CA PHE A 7 5.79 -22.20 -3.27
C PHE A 7 4.78 -23.28 -3.69
N ASP A 8 4.58 -24.21 -2.75
CA ASP A 8 3.24 -24.64 -2.32
C ASP A 8 2.40 -25.52 -3.28
N GLU A 9 2.88 -26.73 -3.60
CA GLU A 9 2.05 -27.82 -4.17
C GLU A 9 0.87 -28.22 -3.26
N LYS A 10 0.91 -27.86 -1.97
CA LYS A 10 -0.12 -28.21 -1.00
C LYS A 10 -1.43 -27.46 -1.26
N TRP A 11 -1.39 -26.19 -1.65
CA TRP A 11 -2.60 -25.44 -2.01
C TRP A 11 -3.22 -25.92 -3.32
N ASP A 12 -2.40 -26.32 -4.28
CA ASP A 12 -2.88 -26.83 -5.58
C ASP A 12 -3.64 -28.16 -5.42
N ASN A 13 -3.13 -29.05 -4.56
CA ASN A 13 -3.81 -30.30 -4.23
C ASN A 13 -5.11 -30.07 -3.45
N ILE A 14 -5.15 -29.10 -2.54
CA ILE A 14 -6.39 -28.72 -1.82
C ILE A 14 -7.43 -28.12 -2.79
N CYS A 15 -7.00 -27.34 -3.78
CA CYS A 15 -7.89 -26.80 -4.81
C CYS A 15 -8.43 -27.88 -5.75
N ARG A 16 -7.60 -28.84 -6.18
CA ARG A 16 -8.02 -29.97 -7.04
C ARG A 16 -8.99 -30.90 -6.34
N ILE A 17 -8.76 -31.26 -5.07
CA ILE A 17 -9.66 -32.13 -4.30
C ILE A 17 -11.04 -31.48 -4.15
N ARG A 18 -11.11 -30.16 -4.00
CA ARG A 18 -12.38 -29.43 -3.90
C ARG A 18 -13.12 -29.27 -5.24
N ALA A 19 -12.39 -29.24 -6.37
CA ALA A 19 -12.98 -29.19 -7.70
C ALA A 19 -13.71 -30.50 -8.07
N ASN A 20 -13.17 -31.66 -7.70
CA ASN A 20 -13.78 -32.95 -8.03
C ASN A 20 -15.07 -33.26 -7.24
N VAL A 21 -15.30 -32.57 -6.12
CA VAL A 21 -16.57 -32.66 -5.35
C VAL A 21 -17.65 -31.71 -5.91
N SER A 22 -17.30 -30.81 -6.83
CA SER A 22 -18.20 -29.77 -7.35
C SER A 22 -18.86 -30.06 -8.70
N LEU A 23 -18.78 -31.29 -9.21
CA LEU A 23 -19.43 -31.64 -10.50
C LEU A 23 -20.95 -31.89 -10.41
N SER A 24 -21.58 -31.55 -9.29
CA SER A 24 -23.04 -31.46 -9.20
C SER A 24 -23.42 -30.21 -8.42
N SER A 25 -24.19 -29.34 -9.07
CA SER A 25 -24.63 -28.02 -8.62
C SER A 25 -23.64 -26.87 -8.90
N SER A 26 -23.98 -26.14 -9.95
CA SER A 26 -23.68 -24.72 -10.10
C SER A 26 -23.89 -23.95 -8.78
N TYR A 27 -23.13 -22.87 -8.59
CA TYR A 27 -23.02 -22.04 -7.37
C TYR A 27 -22.07 -22.55 -6.27
N VAL A 28 -20.77 -22.61 -6.57
CA VAL A 28 -19.76 -22.52 -5.49
C VAL A 28 -19.77 -21.07 -4.98
N PRO A 29 -20.20 -20.77 -3.74
CA PRO A 29 -20.18 -19.40 -3.26
C PRO A 29 -18.72 -19.00 -3.04
N ARG A 30 -18.19 -18.15 -3.92
CA ARG A 30 -16.91 -17.42 -3.77
C ARG A 30 -16.76 -16.74 -2.40
N CYS A 31 -17.87 -16.58 -1.70
CA CYS A 31 -18.00 -15.97 -0.38
C CYS A 31 -17.36 -16.80 0.76
N SER A 32 -17.44 -18.13 0.78
CA SER A 32 -16.93 -18.93 1.91
C SER A 32 -15.40 -19.05 1.94
N ALA A 33 -14.74 -19.00 0.79
CA ALA A 33 -13.28 -18.98 0.71
C ALA A 33 -12.67 -17.62 1.08
N LEU A 34 -13.43 -16.52 0.95
CA LEU A 34 -12.95 -15.17 1.25
C LEU A 34 -12.75 -14.95 2.76
N PHE A 35 -13.70 -15.43 3.59
CA PHE A 35 -13.65 -15.29 5.05
C PHE A 35 -12.55 -16.14 5.73
N ILE A 36 -12.02 -17.15 5.03
CA ILE A 36 -10.96 -18.05 5.53
C ILE A 36 -9.57 -17.59 5.04
N SER A 37 -9.51 -16.59 4.14
CA SER A 37 -8.23 -16.08 3.66
C SER A 37 -7.44 -15.43 4.81
N PRO A 38 -6.14 -15.74 4.96
CA PRO A 38 -5.32 -15.19 6.03
C PRO A 38 -5.30 -13.65 5.99
N PHE A 39 -5.36 -13.06 4.81
CA PHE A 39 -5.48 -11.61 4.62
C PHE A 39 -6.76 -11.02 5.22
N PHE A 40 -7.91 -11.69 5.06
CA PHE A 40 -9.16 -11.21 5.64
C PHE A 40 -9.14 -11.31 7.17
N ILE A 41 -8.56 -12.38 7.73
CA ILE A 41 -8.43 -12.56 9.18
C ILE A 41 -7.56 -11.45 9.78
N ILE A 42 -6.37 -11.23 9.22
CA ILE A 42 -5.47 -10.16 9.66
C ILE A 42 -6.14 -8.80 9.55
N GLU A 43 -6.80 -8.52 8.42
CA GLU A 43 -7.50 -7.26 8.22
C GLU A 43 -8.62 -7.06 9.26
N THR A 44 -9.38 -8.12 9.57
CA THR A 44 -10.45 -8.09 10.56
C THR A 44 -9.92 -7.81 11.97
N ILE A 45 -8.82 -8.45 12.36
CA ILE A 45 -8.15 -8.21 13.66
C ILE A 45 -7.61 -6.78 13.74
N CYS A 46 -6.95 -6.30 12.67
CA CYS A 46 -6.45 -4.93 12.64
C CYS A 46 -7.57 -3.90 12.75
N VAL A 47 -8.66 -4.08 12.00
CA VAL A 47 -9.80 -3.16 12.03
C VAL A 47 -10.52 -3.22 13.37
N SER A 48 -10.69 -4.40 13.97
CA SER A 48 -11.34 -4.53 15.29
C SER A 48 -10.56 -3.81 16.38
N TYR A 49 -9.22 -3.90 16.37
CA TYR A 49 -8.36 -3.14 17.27
C TYR A 49 -8.56 -1.63 17.09
N PHE A 50 -8.59 -1.13 15.85
CA PHE A 50 -8.85 0.29 15.58
C PHE A 50 -10.24 0.74 16.02
N THR A 51 -11.26 -0.09 15.85
CA THR A 51 -12.61 0.19 16.33
C THR A 51 -12.62 0.31 17.86
N ILE A 52 -11.93 -0.57 18.58
CA ILE A 52 -11.81 -0.51 20.04
C ILE A 52 -11.08 0.76 20.47
N GLU A 53 -9.93 1.08 19.87
CA GLU A 53 -9.18 2.32 20.17
C GLU A 53 -10.06 3.56 19.95
N PHE A 54 -10.81 3.60 18.84
CA PHE A 54 -11.71 4.71 18.52
C PHE A 54 -12.85 4.82 19.53
N LEU A 55 -13.49 3.71 19.91
CA LEU A 55 -14.57 3.68 20.90
C LEU A 55 -14.09 4.12 22.28
N LEU A 56 -12.94 3.62 22.74
CA LEU A 56 -12.35 4.03 24.01
C LEU A 56 -12.07 5.54 24.02
N ARG A 57 -11.49 6.07 22.93
CA ARG A 57 -11.20 7.50 22.78
C ARG A 57 -12.49 8.34 22.76
N PHE A 58 -13.55 7.84 22.12
CA PHE A 58 -14.86 8.48 22.10
C PHE A 58 -15.50 8.55 23.49
N ILE A 59 -15.46 7.44 24.25
CA ILE A 59 -16.05 7.37 25.60
C ILE A 59 -15.27 8.22 26.61
N SER A 60 -13.93 8.24 26.51
CA SER A 60 -13.08 9.01 27.43
C SER A 60 -13.09 10.52 27.18
N THR A 61 -13.71 11.01 26.10
CA THR A 61 -13.68 12.44 25.77
C THR A 61 -14.83 13.20 26.44
N PRO A 62 -14.55 14.26 27.22
CA PRO A 62 -15.59 14.99 27.96
C PRO A 62 -16.50 15.87 27.07
N SER A 63 -16.13 16.14 25.82
CA SER A 63 -16.94 16.93 24.88
C SER A 63 -16.99 16.30 23.49
N TYR A 64 -18.15 15.74 23.13
CA TYR A 64 -18.36 15.07 21.85
C TYR A 64 -18.18 16.00 20.63
N TYR A 65 -18.57 17.28 20.76
CA TYR A 65 -18.42 18.26 19.69
C TYR A 65 -16.95 18.49 19.31
N ARG A 66 -16.06 18.65 20.29
CA ARG A 66 -14.64 18.84 20.03
C ARG A 66 -14.00 17.58 19.44
N PHE A 67 -14.53 16.41 19.81
CA PHE A 67 -14.12 15.12 19.27
C PHE A 67 -14.46 15.00 17.78
N ILE A 68 -15.70 15.30 17.38
CA ILE A 68 -16.12 15.19 15.96
C ILE A 68 -15.50 16.26 15.07
N THR A 69 -15.06 17.41 15.61
CA THR A 69 -14.38 18.45 14.82
C THR A 69 -12.88 18.20 14.65
N SER A 70 -12.30 17.23 15.36
CA SER A 70 -10.86 16.95 15.32
C SER A 70 -10.47 16.14 14.08
N LEU A 71 -9.56 16.66 13.25
CA LEU A 71 -9.03 15.98 12.07
C LEU A 71 -8.48 14.58 12.38
N LEU A 72 -7.92 14.41 13.58
CA LEU A 72 -7.37 13.15 14.07
C LEU A 72 -8.43 12.05 14.14
N ASN A 73 -9.62 12.41 14.61
CA ASN A 73 -10.73 11.46 14.77
C ASN A 73 -11.39 11.15 13.41
N TRP A 74 -11.39 12.11 12.48
CA TRP A 74 -11.81 11.88 11.10
C TRP A 74 -10.92 10.90 10.37
N THR A 75 -9.59 10.99 10.53
CA THR A 75 -8.67 10.01 9.93
C THR A 75 -8.84 8.62 10.54
N ASP A 76 -9.14 8.54 11.84
CA ASP A 76 -9.43 7.28 12.53
C ASP A 76 -10.72 6.64 12.00
N LEU A 77 -11.78 7.43 11.82
CA LEU A 77 -13.05 6.98 11.26
C LEU A 77 -12.91 6.56 9.79
N ALA A 78 -12.21 7.36 8.97
CA ALA A 78 -11.98 7.08 7.54
C ALA A 78 -11.21 5.76 7.31
N ALA A 79 -10.38 5.35 8.26
CA ALA A 79 -9.68 4.07 8.23
C ALA A 79 -10.61 2.86 8.50
N ILE A 80 -11.64 3.05 9.34
CA ILE A 80 -12.52 1.99 9.83
C ILE A 80 -13.71 1.76 8.88
N VAL A 81 -14.34 2.85 8.42
CA VAL A 81 -15.58 2.84 7.62
C VAL A 81 -15.52 1.93 6.38
N PRO A 82 -14.46 1.94 5.54
CA PRO A 82 -14.45 1.16 4.30
C PRO A 82 -14.58 -0.35 4.52
N TYR A 83 -14.07 -0.86 5.64
CA TYR A 83 -14.17 -2.29 5.97
C TYR A 83 -15.59 -2.69 6.36
N TYR A 84 -16.24 -1.90 7.23
CA TYR A 84 -17.61 -2.19 7.64
C TYR A 84 -18.61 -2.01 6.50
N VAL A 85 -18.42 -1.01 5.63
CA VAL A 85 -19.26 -0.86 4.43
C VAL A 85 -19.11 -2.08 3.50
N PHE A 86 -17.88 -2.53 3.27
CA PHE A 86 -17.62 -3.75 2.48
C PHE A 86 -18.31 -4.98 3.10
N LEU A 87 -18.17 -5.17 4.41
CA LEU A 87 -18.80 -6.27 5.15
C LEU A 87 -20.34 -6.21 5.05
N CYS A 88 -20.93 -5.03 5.24
CA CYS A 88 -22.38 -4.83 5.14
C CYS A 88 -22.92 -5.15 3.75
N VAL A 89 -22.24 -4.70 2.69
CA VAL A 89 -22.66 -5.01 1.32
C VAL A 89 -22.57 -6.51 1.07
N GLN A 90 -21.48 -7.16 1.47
CA GLN A 90 -21.29 -8.60 1.26
C GLN A 90 -22.27 -9.49 2.05
N LEU A 91 -22.73 -9.03 3.22
CA LEU A 91 -23.79 -9.70 3.99
C LEU A 91 -25.18 -9.51 3.35
N THR A 92 -25.41 -8.34 2.73
CA THR A 92 -26.69 -7.99 2.09
C THR A 92 -26.83 -8.61 0.70
N ASP A 93 -25.72 -8.82 -0.01
CA ASP A 93 -25.61 -9.45 -1.34
C ASP A 93 -26.14 -10.90 -1.38
N ARG A 94 -26.40 -11.52 -0.21
CA ARG A 94 -27.19 -12.76 -0.15
C ARG A 94 -28.66 -12.57 -0.56
N LYS A 95 -29.15 -11.33 -0.73
CA LYS A 95 -30.57 -11.00 -0.96
C LYS A 95 -30.84 -9.99 -2.08
N ILE A 96 -29.83 -9.35 -2.69
CA ILE A 96 -30.04 -8.23 -3.63
C ILE A 96 -29.23 -8.46 -4.91
N ASP A 97 -29.87 -8.45 -6.07
CA ASP A 97 -29.19 -8.38 -7.36
C ASP A 97 -28.39 -7.08 -7.46
N LEU A 98 -27.07 -7.16 -7.29
CA LEU A 98 -26.19 -5.99 -7.34
C LEU A 98 -26.05 -5.48 -8.78
N ASN A 99 -26.55 -4.26 -9.01
CA ASN A 99 -26.33 -3.51 -10.24
C ASN A 99 -24.84 -3.20 -10.48
N ALA A 100 -24.46 -2.98 -11.74
CA ALA A 100 -23.09 -2.62 -12.15
C ALA A 100 -22.52 -1.40 -11.41
N SER A 101 -23.38 -0.47 -10.99
CA SER A 101 -23.01 0.70 -10.18
C SER A 101 -22.47 0.34 -8.79
N THR A 102 -23.00 -0.70 -8.14
CA THR A 102 -22.53 -1.11 -6.81
C THR A 102 -21.14 -1.74 -6.86
N PHE A 103 -20.82 -2.49 -7.92
CA PHE A 103 -19.47 -3.02 -8.13
C PHE A 103 -18.42 -1.92 -8.28
N ILE A 104 -18.76 -0.80 -8.92
CA ILE A 104 -17.88 0.37 -9.05
C ILE A 104 -17.64 1.00 -7.68
N ILE A 105 -18.70 1.21 -6.89
CA ILE A 105 -18.60 1.78 -5.54
C ILE A 105 -17.76 0.87 -4.62
N LEU A 106 -17.96 -0.45 -4.68
CA LEU A 106 -17.13 -1.42 -3.93
C LEU A 106 -15.66 -1.38 -4.33
N ARG A 107 -15.35 -1.17 -5.62
CA ARG A 107 -13.98 -1.02 -6.11
C ARG A 107 -13.35 0.26 -5.58
N LEU A 108 -14.09 1.37 -5.58
CA LEU A 108 -13.63 2.63 -5.01
C LEU A 108 -13.42 2.54 -3.50
N LEU A 109 -14.29 1.85 -2.76
CA LEU A 109 -14.15 1.60 -1.32
C LEU A 109 -12.86 0.86 -0.95
N ARG A 110 -12.31 0.03 -1.85
CA ARG A 110 -10.98 -0.56 -1.64
C ARG A 110 -9.86 0.47 -1.65
N LEU A 111 -9.98 1.53 -2.45
CA LEU A 111 -8.99 2.61 -2.49
C LEU A 111 -8.96 3.41 -1.18
N PHE A 112 -10.11 3.53 -0.51
CA PHE A 112 -10.18 4.17 0.81
C PHE A 112 -9.36 3.42 1.88
N ARG A 113 -9.00 2.15 1.67
CA ARG A 113 -8.09 1.44 2.59
C ARG A 113 -6.66 2.01 2.55
N PHE A 114 -6.23 2.60 1.44
CA PHE A 114 -4.94 3.32 1.39
C PHE A 114 -4.94 4.56 2.30
N LEU A 115 -6.11 5.12 2.63
CA LEU A 115 -6.18 6.21 3.60
C LEU A 115 -5.67 5.81 4.99
N ARG A 116 -5.63 4.50 5.28
CA ARG A 116 -4.99 3.99 6.51
C ARG A 116 -3.51 4.34 6.57
N VAL A 117 -2.83 4.52 5.43
CA VAL A 117 -1.43 5.00 5.39
C VAL A 117 -1.30 6.39 6.01
N PHE A 118 -2.32 7.25 5.98
CA PHE A 118 -2.27 8.54 6.67
C PHE A 118 -2.18 8.40 8.20
N LYS A 119 -2.52 7.24 8.78
CA LYS A 119 -2.20 6.95 10.18
C LYS A 119 -0.70 6.99 10.43
N ILE A 120 0.13 6.57 9.48
CA ILE A 120 1.59 6.61 9.62
C ILE A 120 2.06 8.05 9.82
N TYR A 121 1.55 9.01 9.03
CA TYR A 121 1.78 10.45 9.26
C TYR A 121 1.39 10.88 10.68
N LEU A 122 0.30 10.33 11.18
CA LEU A 122 -0.14 10.60 12.54
C LEU A 122 0.76 9.94 13.62
N ILE A 123 1.28 8.73 13.38
CA ILE A 123 2.33 8.11 14.19
C ILE A 123 3.56 9.02 14.22
N PHE A 124 4.00 9.55 13.06
CA PHE A 124 5.12 10.49 12.96
C PHE A 124 4.95 11.72 13.85
N HIS A 125 3.74 12.28 13.93
CA HIS A 125 3.47 13.46 14.75
C HIS A 125 3.38 13.17 16.26
N ARG A 126 2.90 11.98 16.63
CA ARG A 126 2.74 11.55 18.04
C ARG A 126 4.04 11.04 18.67
N LEU A 127 4.95 10.50 17.87
CA LEU A 127 6.24 9.99 18.36
C LEU A 127 7.26 11.12 18.51
N LYS A 128 7.68 11.38 19.75
CA LYS A 128 8.67 12.42 20.08
C LYS A 128 9.99 12.23 19.31
N SER A 129 10.45 10.97 19.17
CA SER A 129 11.68 10.64 18.44
C SER A 129 11.63 11.05 16.96
N LEU A 130 10.47 10.89 16.32
CA LEU A 130 10.27 11.27 14.93
C LEU A 130 10.10 12.78 14.76
N ARG A 131 9.54 13.47 15.77
CA ARG A 131 9.51 14.93 15.82
C ARG A 131 10.92 15.52 15.88
N VAL A 132 11.78 14.97 16.73
CA VAL A 132 13.19 15.41 16.82
C VAL A 132 13.90 15.16 15.50
N LEU A 133 13.76 13.96 14.93
CA LEU A 133 14.30 13.65 13.60
C LEU A 133 13.80 14.63 12.53
N SER A 134 12.50 14.93 12.51
CA SER A 134 11.91 15.86 11.53
C SER A 134 12.42 17.29 11.71
N ALA A 135 12.69 17.72 12.95
CA ALA A 135 13.27 19.03 13.22
C ALA A 135 14.72 19.10 12.72
N THR A 136 15.52 18.06 13.01
CA THR A 136 16.90 17.96 12.51
C THR A 136 16.93 17.89 10.98
N LEU A 137 16.06 17.09 10.36
CA LEU A 137 15.95 17.00 8.90
C LEU A 137 15.51 18.32 8.27
N LYS A 138 14.66 19.11 8.95
CA LYS A 138 14.24 20.42 8.45
C LYS A 138 15.41 21.39 8.42
N GLU A 139 16.24 21.40 9.46
CA GLU A 139 17.45 22.24 9.52
C GLU A 139 18.45 21.86 8.42
N SER A 140 18.66 20.57 8.16
CA SER A 140 19.58 20.11 7.11
C SER A 140 18.95 19.92 5.72
N PHE A 141 17.67 20.26 5.54
CA PHE A 141 16.95 19.98 4.28
C PHE A 141 17.54 20.73 3.09
N MET A 142 17.99 21.97 3.32
CA MET A 142 18.59 22.79 2.27
C MET A 142 19.91 22.16 1.80
N ASP A 143 20.74 21.70 2.74
CA ASP A 143 22.01 21.03 2.42
C ASP A 143 21.79 19.70 1.68
N PHE A 144 20.80 18.91 2.11
CA PHE A 144 20.41 17.68 1.43
C PHE A 144 19.89 17.95 0.00
N THR A 145 19.12 19.03 -0.17
CA THR A 145 18.59 19.43 -1.49
C THR A 145 19.73 19.80 -2.44
N ILE A 146 20.70 20.59 -1.96
CA ILE A 146 21.88 20.97 -2.75
C ILE A 146 22.68 19.71 -3.15
N MET A 147 22.86 18.78 -2.22
CA MET A 147 23.53 17.50 -2.48
C MET A 147 22.81 16.69 -3.56
N ILE A 148 21.48 16.53 -3.49
CA ILE A 148 20.70 15.82 -4.52
C ILE A 148 20.85 16.50 -5.88
N VAL A 149 20.75 17.84 -5.94
CA VAL A 149 20.89 18.58 -7.19
C VAL A 149 22.29 18.39 -7.79
N ALA A 150 23.34 18.46 -6.98
CA ALA A 150 24.70 18.21 -7.44
C ALA A 150 24.89 16.78 -7.95
N LEU A 151 24.40 15.77 -7.20
CA LEU A 151 24.50 14.36 -7.60
C LEU A 151 23.72 14.06 -8.88
N THR A 152 22.51 14.60 -9.02
CA THR A 152 21.69 14.42 -10.23
C THR A 152 22.30 15.13 -11.44
N LEU A 153 22.89 16.30 -11.26
CA LEU A 153 23.60 17.00 -12.33
C LEU A 153 24.84 16.24 -12.79
N VAL A 154 25.64 15.72 -11.85
CA VAL A 154 26.80 14.87 -12.16
C VAL A 154 26.35 13.58 -12.86
N ALA A 155 25.30 12.92 -12.37
CA ALA A 155 24.76 11.72 -12.99
C ALA A 155 24.24 11.97 -14.41
N PHE A 156 23.63 13.13 -14.67
CA PHE A 156 23.18 13.52 -16.00
C PHE A 156 24.35 13.78 -16.95
N LEU A 157 25.40 14.49 -16.49
CA LEU A 157 26.61 14.71 -17.29
C LEU A 157 27.32 13.39 -17.61
N PHE A 158 27.45 12.50 -16.64
CA PHE A 158 28.07 11.20 -16.84
C PHE A 158 27.22 10.31 -17.75
N GLY A 159 25.90 10.26 -17.54
CA GLY A 159 24.97 9.56 -18.41
C GLY A 159 25.01 10.06 -19.86
N ALA A 160 25.08 11.38 -20.07
CA ALA A 160 25.25 11.95 -21.41
C ALA A 160 26.60 11.57 -22.02
N ALA A 161 27.70 11.65 -21.25
CA ALA A 161 29.02 11.26 -21.72
C ALA A 161 29.08 9.78 -22.13
N THR A 162 28.55 8.88 -21.30
CA THR A 162 28.48 7.44 -21.59
C THR A 162 27.57 7.16 -22.78
N TYR A 163 26.42 7.84 -22.90
CA TYR A 163 25.56 7.70 -24.07
C TYR A 163 26.29 8.06 -25.37
N PHE A 164 27.00 9.20 -25.41
CA PHE A 164 27.76 9.58 -26.61
C PHE A 164 28.98 8.70 -26.85
N ALA A 165 29.61 8.17 -25.79
CA ALA A 165 30.73 7.26 -25.93
C ALA A 165 30.31 5.92 -26.56
N GLU A 166 29.11 5.42 -26.25
CA GLU A 166 28.64 4.12 -26.75
C GLU A 166 27.76 4.21 -28.01
N LYS A 167 27.29 5.41 -28.37
CA LYS A 167 26.38 5.63 -29.50
C LYS A 167 26.93 5.14 -30.85
N ASP A 168 28.24 5.22 -31.07
CA ASP A 168 28.86 4.87 -32.36
C ASP A 168 29.45 3.44 -32.37
N THR A 169 29.06 2.59 -31.41
CA THR A 169 29.52 1.20 -31.30
C THR A 169 28.44 0.24 -31.83
N ASP A 170 28.83 -0.88 -32.45
CA ASP A 170 27.90 -1.93 -32.97
C ASP A 170 26.94 -2.53 -31.92
N ARG A 171 27.15 -2.21 -30.64
CA ARG A 171 26.28 -2.54 -29.51
C ARG A 171 25.85 -1.25 -28.83
N GLU A 172 24.73 -0.67 -29.28
CA GLU A 172 24.09 0.42 -28.55
C GLU A 172 23.55 -0.12 -27.21
N SER A 173 24.26 0.12 -26.09
CA SER A 173 23.78 -0.34 -24.77
C SER A 173 22.69 0.58 -24.18
N PHE A 174 22.56 1.81 -24.68
CA PHE A 174 21.66 2.83 -24.15
C PHE A 174 20.77 3.47 -25.22
N ASP A 175 19.45 3.25 -25.12
CA ASP A 175 18.46 3.82 -26.05
C ASP A 175 18.34 5.36 -25.99
N SER A 176 18.66 5.97 -24.85
CA SER A 176 18.56 7.42 -24.66
C SER A 176 19.46 7.93 -23.55
N ILE A 177 19.74 9.24 -23.56
CA ILE A 177 20.51 9.93 -22.51
C ILE A 177 19.88 9.70 -21.12
N PHE A 178 18.55 9.65 -21.01
CA PHE A 178 17.87 9.38 -19.74
C PHE A 178 18.07 7.94 -19.26
N SER A 179 18.16 6.97 -20.18
CA SER A 179 18.50 5.58 -19.83
C SER A 179 19.93 5.48 -19.28
N ALA A 180 20.90 6.11 -19.94
CA ALA A 180 22.29 6.17 -19.47
C ALA A 180 22.43 6.94 -18.15
N THR A 181 21.62 8.00 -17.95
CA THR A 181 21.56 8.74 -16.68
C THR A 181 21.00 7.89 -15.56
N TYR A 182 19.97 7.08 -15.81
CA TYR A 182 19.43 6.14 -14.81
C TYR A 182 20.50 5.12 -14.38
N TRP A 183 21.23 4.54 -15.34
CA TRP A 183 22.38 3.68 -15.05
C TRP A 183 23.45 4.41 -14.23
N ALA A 184 23.82 5.64 -14.60
CA ALA A 184 24.78 6.44 -13.85
C ALA A 184 24.34 6.72 -12.40
N ILE A 185 23.03 6.95 -12.16
CA ILE A 185 22.48 7.10 -10.81
C ILE A 185 22.64 5.80 -10.01
N LEU A 186 22.35 4.63 -10.60
CA LEU A 186 22.54 3.33 -9.93
C LEU A 186 24.01 3.08 -9.57
N THR A 187 24.95 3.43 -10.45
CA THR A 187 26.39 3.30 -10.20
C THR A 187 26.86 4.25 -9.10
N ILE A 188 26.46 5.53 -9.14
CA ILE A 188 26.82 6.53 -8.11
C ILE A 188 26.23 6.15 -6.74
N THR A 189 25.04 5.54 -6.72
CA THR A 189 24.40 5.06 -5.50
C THR A 189 24.89 3.67 -5.06
N SER A 190 25.85 3.07 -5.78
CA SER A 190 26.39 1.72 -5.53
C SER A 190 25.33 0.60 -5.51
N VAL A 191 24.18 0.83 -6.16
CA VAL A 191 23.18 -0.21 -6.43
C VAL A 191 23.64 -1.10 -7.58
N GLY A 192 24.40 -0.52 -8.52
CA GLY A 192 24.92 -1.16 -9.73
C GLY A 192 25.96 -2.24 -9.46
#